data_AF-A0A2E7CZJ5-F1
#
_entry.id   AF-A0A2E7CZJ5-F1
#
_cell.length_a   1.000
_cell.length_b   1.000
_cell.length_c   1.000
_cell.angle_alpha   90.00
_cell.angle_beta   90.00
_cell.angle_gamma   90.00
#
_symmetry.space_group_name_H-M   'P 1'
#
loop_
_entity.id
_entity.type
_entity.pdbx_description
1 polymer ?
#
loop_
_entity_poly.entity_id
_entity_poly.type
_entity_poly.pdbx_seq_one_letter_code
_entity_poly.pdbx_strand_id
1 'polypeptide(L)'
;MVQLVARLKSAHIFICVSCILCIAASTAAAQGQRPAGGNATGGNKPGARPAAPEEQVSPALLKVLQKWEASSKKINSLEGEHERIVYDDVFFTAKRSQGRFYYVAPDKGRIDLLGNRDVKAGTFTTIVDPKTKKEKRYKVQSDRPERWICNGKSIYQINETEKTIDQFEIPPEARGKNIINGPLPFLFGMPVKDTLDRFSMKLMGVDQGGRFWIEAFPKWRQDAASYKSAQIILSNKTYLPSAVRLFDPAGTKTTTFIFNNIQVNKAGSWVKKFFGNADPFQLPQKGYTIIEKKPAQRVPSVVGFYWKDAGKILEKSGYVVKYKQGMKAGNEKFTYVVYNQTPQRFAPLPKGKEVTLTVYLPAAKEKPQRN
;
A
#
# COMPACT_ATOMS: atom_id res chain seq x y z
N MET A 1 -40.50 -10.49 -45.15
CA MET A 1 -40.39 -9.09 -44.68
C MET A 1 -39.31 -9.05 -43.62
N VAL A 2 -38.05 -8.92 -44.02
CA VAL A 2 -37.31 -7.66 -44.23
C VAL A 2 -36.89 -7.02 -42.91
N GLN A 3 -35.57 -6.92 -42.79
CA GLN A 3 -34.71 -6.30 -41.79
C GLN A 3 -35.23 -4.96 -41.24
N LEU A 4 -34.87 -4.66 -39.98
CA LEU A 4 -34.22 -3.37 -39.72
C LEU A 4 -33.17 -3.46 -38.60
N VAL A 5 -31.96 -3.14 -39.02
CA VAL A 5 -30.74 -2.90 -38.25
C VAL A 5 -30.79 -1.47 -37.70
N ALA A 6 -30.24 -1.24 -36.50
CA ALA A 6 -29.29 -0.16 -36.17
C ALA A 6 -29.51 0.58 -34.82
N ARG A 7 -28.47 0.46 -33.97
CA ARG A 7 -27.74 1.55 -33.31
C ARG A 7 -28.45 2.43 -32.26
N LEU A 8 -28.09 2.18 -30.99
CA LEU A 8 -27.55 3.20 -30.07
C LEU A 8 -26.33 2.57 -29.36
N LYS A 9 -25.11 2.75 -29.88
CA LYS A 9 -24.14 3.80 -29.51
C LYS A 9 -24.02 4.05 -27.99
N SER A 10 -23.06 3.34 -27.40
CA SER A 10 -21.98 3.88 -26.55
C SER A 10 -22.37 4.88 -25.46
N ALA A 11 -22.56 4.39 -24.24
CA ALA A 11 -22.27 5.13 -23.03
C ALA A 11 -21.12 4.41 -22.31
N HIS A 12 -19.89 4.88 -22.55
CA HIS A 12 -18.71 4.46 -21.82
C HIS A 12 -18.81 4.94 -20.37
N ILE A 13 -19.32 4.07 -19.49
CA ILE A 13 -19.20 4.26 -18.04
C ILE A 13 -17.86 3.67 -17.63
N PHE A 14 -16.82 4.51 -17.70
CA PHE A 14 -15.53 4.27 -17.06
C PHE A 14 -15.71 4.40 -15.54
N ILE A 15 -16.05 3.31 -14.85
CA ILE A 15 -16.00 3.26 -13.37
C ILE A 15 -14.70 2.58 -12.95
N CYS A 16 -13.72 3.47 -12.72
CA CYS A 16 -12.53 3.36 -11.91
C CYS A 16 -12.36 2.05 -11.10
N VAL A 17 -11.63 1.08 -11.67
CA VAL A 17 -10.90 0.06 -10.91
C VAL A 17 -9.57 0.71 -10.49
N SER A 18 -9.57 1.37 -9.35
CA SER A 18 -8.35 1.89 -8.72
C SER A 18 -8.49 1.86 -7.22
N CYS A 19 -8.30 0.67 -6.68
CA CYS A 19 -7.76 0.47 -5.35
C CYS A 19 -6.84 -0.74 -5.45
N ILE A 20 -5.62 -0.60 -4.95
CA ILE A 20 -4.55 -1.60 -4.90
C ILE A 20 -3.57 -1.57 -6.09
N LEU A 21 -3.14 -0.36 -6.45
CA LEU A 21 -1.81 -0.07 -6.99
C LEU A 21 -1.49 1.39 -6.69
N CYS A 22 -0.72 1.67 -5.64
CA CYS A 22 -0.07 2.97 -5.50
C CYS A 22 1.17 3.02 -6.43
N ILE A 23 0.91 3.07 -7.74
CA ILE A 23 1.85 3.61 -8.73
C ILE A 23 1.17 4.85 -9.31
N ALA A 24 1.89 5.96 -9.24
CA ALA A 24 1.41 7.32 -9.39
C ALA A 24 0.83 7.66 -10.78
N ALA A 25 -0.19 8.50 -10.79
CA ALA A 25 -0.44 9.46 -11.86
C ALA A 25 -0.87 10.79 -11.22
N SER A 26 -0.05 11.82 -11.35
CA SER A 26 -0.39 13.20 -11.01
C SER A 26 -0.02 14.06 -12.21
N THR A 27 -0.99 14.40 -13.04
CA THR A 27 -0.88 15.48 -14.01
C THR A 27 -1.40 16.74 -13.33
N ALA A 28 -0.46 17.59 -12.91
CA ALA A 28 -0.73 18.97 -12.60
C ALA A 28 -0.74 19.75 -13.93
N ALA A 29 -1.88 20.31 -14.30
CA ALA A 29 -1.94 21.42 -15.24
C ALA A 29 -2.52 22.61 -14.47
N ALA A 30 -1.64 23.52 -14.06
CA ALA A 30 -2.00 24.85 -13.59
C ALA A 30 -1.52 25.83 -14.67
N GLN A 31 -2.46 26.42 -15.41
CA GLN A 31 -2.27 27.70 -16.07
C GLN A 31 -3.06 28.72 -15.27
N GLY A 32 -2.36 29.74 -14.80
CA GLY A 32 -2.89 30.75 -13.90
C GLY A 32 -3.46 31.97 -14.62
N GLN A 33 -4.16 32.79 -13.84
CA GLN A 33 -4.17 34.23 -14.01
C GLN A 33 -4.43 34.89 -12.65
N ARG A 34 -3.46 35.70 -12.22
CA ARG A 34 -3.60 36.79 -11.24
C ARG A 34 -4.19 38.02 -11.96
N PRO A 35 -4.89 38.91 -11.26
CA PRO A 35 -4.28 40.13 -10.66
C PRO A 35 -4.89 40.43 -9.27
N ALA A 36 -4.52 41.41 -8.46
CA ALA A 36 -3.34 42.24 -8.20
C ALA A 36 -3.68 43.02 -6.89
N GLY A 37 -2.66 43.45 -6.15
CA GLY A 37 -2.75 44.61 -5.23
C GLY A 37 -2.94 44.32 -3.74
N GLY A 38 -2.01 44.85 -2.93
CA GLY A 38 -2.21 45.07 -1.49
C GLY A 38 -1.00 44.76 -0.60
N ASN A 39 -0.07 45.71 -0.48
CA ASN A 39 1.02 45.70 0.50
C ASN A 39 0.49 45.75 1.94
N ALA A 40 1.00 44.89 2.83
CA ALA A 40 1.17 45.22 4.25
C ALA A 40 2.26 44.33 4.88
N THR A 41 3.35 44.98 5.27
CA THR A 41 4.48 44.49 6.04
C THR A 41 4.06 44.00 7.43
N GLY A 42 4.44 42.77 7.77
CA GLY A 42 4.34 42.24 9.13
C GLY A 42 5.24 41.02 9.27
N GLY A 43 6.40 41.20 9.91
CA GLY A 43 7.35 40.12 10.16
C GLY A 43 6.72 39.05 11.05
N ASN A 44 6.58 37.84 10.52
CA ASN A 44 6.21 36.69 11.32
C ASN A 44 7.26 35.60 11.11
N LYS A 45 8.02 35.31 12.18
CA LYS A 45 8.89 34.13 12.26
C LYS A 45 8.04 32.89 11.94
N PRO A 46 8.51 31.93 11.13
CA PRO A 46 7.80 30.67 10.98
C PRO A 46 7.77 29.98 12.34
N GLY A 47 6.59 30.00 12.98
CA GLY A 47 6.34 29.29 14.21
C GLY A 47 6.67 27.82 13.99
N ALA A 48 7.65 27.33 14.75
CA ALA A 48 7.90 25.91 14.87
C ALA A 48 6.60 25.26 15.34
N ARG A 49 6.01 24.45 14.46
CA ARG A 49 4.90 23.57 14.83
C ARG A 49 5.38 22.73 16.01
N PRO A 50 4.70 22.74 17.17
CA PRO A 50 5.03 21.83 18.25
C PRO A 50 5.05 20.41 17.69
N ALA A 51 6.16 19.70 17.89
CA ALA A 51 6.21 18.28 17.61
C ALA A 51 5.07 17.63 18.40
N ALA A 52 4.18 16.92 17.70
CA ALA A 52 3.15 16.14 18.37
C ALA A 52 3.85 15.19 19.36
N PRO A 53 3.35 15.02 20.59
CA PRO A 53 3.93 14.08 21.54
C PRO A 53 4.05 12.72 20.86
N GLU A 54 5.25 12.14 20.87
CA GLU A 54 5.44 10.77 20.42
C GLU A 54 4.57 9.88 21.31
N GLU A 55 3.48 9.37 20.75
CA GLU A 55 2.52 8.53 21.46
C GLU A 55 3.24 7.23 21.84
N GLN A 56 3.69 7.14 23.10
CA GLN A 56 4.41 5.97 23.59
C GLN A 56 3.53 4.73 23.51
N VAL A 57 4.08 3.67 22.92
CA VAL A 57 3.40 2.38 22.77
C VAL A 57 3.18 1.77 24.15
N SER A 58 1.92 1.52 24.52
CA SER A 58 1.60 0.91 25.81
C SER A 58 2.30 -0.45 25.99
N PRO A 59 2.76 -0.81 27.21
CA PRO A 59 3.38 -2.13 27.47
C PRO A 59 2.46 -3.31 27.10
N ALA A 60 1.14 -3.14 27.26
CA ALA A 60 0.15 -4.15 26.89
C ALA A 60 0.12 -4.38 25.37
N LEU A 61 0.08 -3.31 24.57
CA LEU A 61 0.15 -3.40 23.12
C LEU A 61 1.47 -4.04 22.68
N LEU A 62 2.60 -3.61 23.26
CA LEU A 62 3.91 -4.16 22.92
C LEU A 62 3.96 -5.68 23.13
N LYS A 63 3.42 -6.17 24.25
CA LYS A 63 3.33 -7.61 24.54
C LYS A 63 2.48 -8.36 23.51
N VAL A 64 1.37 -7.78 23.05
CA VAL A 64 0.52 -8.38 22.00
C VAL A 64 1.27 -8.42 20.67
N LEU A 65 1.94 -7.33 20.28
CA LEU A 65 2.72 -7.27 19.04
C LEU A 65 3.89 -8.26 19.05
N GLN A 66 4.60 -8.42 20.17
CA GLN A 66 5.67 -9.40 20.33
C GLN A 66 5.16 -10.84 20.18
N LYS A 67 4.00 -11.15 20.77
CA LYS A 67 3.38 -12.47 20.60
C LYS A 67 2.91 -12.71 19.17
N TRP A 68 2.35 -11.69 18.53
CA TRP A 68 1.97 -11.77 17.12
C TRP A 68 3.19 -12.04 16.23
N GLU A 69 4.28 -11.29 16.38
CA GLU A 69 5.55 -11.53 15.67
C GLU A 69 6.07 -12.95 15.92
N ALA A 70 6.13 -13.38 17.19
CA ALA A 70 6.62 -14.71 17.56
C ALA A 70 5.76 -15.85 17.01
N SER A 71 4.43 -15.68 16.98
CA SER A 71 3.51 -16.64 16.36
C SER A 71 3.70 -16.70 14.85
N SER A 72 3.82 -15.53 14.19
CA SER A 72 3.98 -15.48 12.73
C SER A 72 5.32 -16.03 12.25
N LYS A 73 6.41 -15.85 13.01
CA LYS A 73 7.73 -16.43 12.71
C LYS A 73 7.75 -17.95 12.64
N LYS A 74 6.79 -18.63 13.28
CA LYS A 74 6.68 -20.10 13.28
C LYS A 74 5.94 -20.62 12.05
N ILE A 75 5.40 -19.75 11.19
CA ILE A 75 4.56 -20.14 10.06
C ILE A 75 5.44 -20.38 8.84
N ASN A 76 5.58 -21.64 8.45
CA ASN A 76 6.16 -22.05 7.17
C ASN A 76 5.08 -22.15 6.09
N SER A 77 3.86 -22.50 6.46
CA SER A 77 2.72 -22.53 5.55
C SER A 77 1.43 -22.12 6.26
N LEU A 78 0.55 -21.43 5.53
CA LEU A 78 -0.77 -21.04 6.02
C LEU A 78 -1.80 -21.27 4.91
N GLU A 79 -2.91 -21.92 5.23
CA GLU A 79 -4.07 -21.98 4.34
C GLU A 79 -5.34 -21.66 5.12
N GLY A 80 -6.33 -21.07 4.45
CA GLY A 80 -7.54 -20.62 5.11
C GLY A 80 -8.60 -20.15 4.12
N GLU A 81 -9.79 -19.93 4.66
CA GLU A 81 -10.89 -19.30 3.94
C GLU A 81 -10.98 -17.83 4.36
N HIS A 82 -11.45 -16.99 3.46
CA HIS A 82 -11.66 -15.58 3.77
C HIS A 82 -12.89 -15.02 3.07
N GLU A 83 -13.50 -14.03 3.71
CA GLU A 83 -14.55 -13.20 3.17
C GLU A 83 -14.05 -11.77 3.06
N ARG A 84 -14.40 -11.09 1.98
CA ARG A 84 -14.26 -9.65 1.82
C ARG A 84 -15.64 -9.00 1.75
N ILE A 85 -15.84 -7.98 2.58
CA ILE A 85 -17.03 -7.13 2.54
C ILE A 85 -16.58 -5.67 2.34
N VAL A 86 -17.04 -5.05 1.27
CA VAL A 86 -16.81 -3.62 1.00
C VAL A 86 -18.12 -2.87 1.22
N TYR A 87 -18.14 -2.05 2.27
CA TYR A 87 -19.21 -1.10 2.54
C TYR A 87 -18.91 0.23 1.86
N ASP A 88 -19.92 0.76 1.19
CA ASP A 88 -19.90 2.06 0.52
C ASP A 88 -21.01 2.93 1.09
N ASP A 89 -20.63 3.99 1.79
CA ASP A 89 -21.56 4.90 2.47
C ASP A 89 -22.15 5.95 1.53
N VAL A 90 -21.63 6.08 0.31
CA VAL A 90 -22.18 6.99 -0.72
C VAL A 90 -23.35 6.31 -1.42
N PHE A 91 -23.15 5.05 -1.83
CA PHE A 91 -24.16 4.29 -2.57
C PHE A 91 -24.98 3.34 -1.69
N PHE A 92 -24.67 3.26 -0.39
CA PHE A 92 -25.29 2.33 0.56
C PHE A 92 -25.28 0.89 0.04
N THR A 93 -24.11 0.43 -0.43
CA THR A 93 -23.92 -0.95 -0.91
C THR A 93 -22.95 -1.73 -0.03
N ALA A 94 -23.18 -3.03 0.07
CA ALA A 94 -22.30 -3.98 0.74
C ALA A 94 -21.92 -5.08 -0.26
N LYS A 95 -20.75 -4.94 -0.90
CA LYS A 95 -20.24 -5.94 -1.85
C LYS A 95 -19.54 -7.07 -1.11
N ARG A 96 -19.94 -8.31 -1.37
CA ARG A 96 -19.39 -9.51 -0.71
C ARG A 96 -18.69 -10.44 -1.69
N SER A 97 -17.50 -10.88 -1.34
CA SER A 97 -16.76 -11.95 -2.00
C SER A 97 -16.21 -12.93 -0.97
N GLN A 98 -16.00 -14.17 -1.39
CA GLN A 98 -15.44 -15.22 -0.55
C GLN A 98 -14.42 -16.04 -1.34
N GLY A 99 -13.48 -16.65 -0.64
CA GLY A 99 -12.59 -17.62 -1.27
C GLY A 99 -11.53 -18.12 -0.32
N ARG A 100 -10.34 -18.38 -0.85
CA ARG A 100 -9.24 -19.01 -0.12
C ARG A 100 -7.96 -18.22 -0.22
N PHE A 101 -7.11 -18.41 0.76
CA PHE A 101 -5.75 -17.92 0.72
C PHE A 101 -4.78 -19.04 1.05
N TYR A 102 -3.59 -18.94 0.46
CA TYR A 102 -2.47 -19.85 0.66
C TYR A 102 -1.21 -19.04 0.82
N TYR A 103 -0.34 -19.49 1.70
CA TYR A 103 0.97 -18.90 1.92
C TYR A 103 1.98 -19.99 2.19
N VAL A 104 3.16 -19.80 1.63
CA VAL A 104 4.35 -20.58 1.95
C VAL A 104 5.49 -19.59 2.13
N ALA A 105 6.14 -19.69 3.30
CA ALA A 105 7.29 -18.86 3.61
C ALA A 105 8.42 -19.12 2.61
N PRO A 106 9.24 -18.10 2.30
CA PRO A 106 9.15 -16.73 2.81
C PRO A 106 8.20 -15.82 2.00
N ASP A 107 7.97 -16.13 0.73
CA ASP A 107 7.50 -15.14 -0.26
C ASP A 107 6.52 -15.69 -1.31
N LYS A 108 5.88 -16.84 -1.05
CA LYS A 108 4.80 -17.35 -1.90
C LYS A 108 3.45 -17.10 -1.25
N GLY A 109 2.52 -16.55 -2.03
CA GLY A 109 1.20 -16.18 -1.57
C GLY A 109 0.17 -16.32 -2.67
N ARG A 110 -1.05 -16.68 -2.32
CA ARG A 110 -2.18 -16.70 -3.24
C ARG A 110 -3.44 -16.30 -2.51
N ILE A 111 -4.26 -15.49 -3.17
CA ILE A 111 -5.58 -15.10 -2.71
C ILE A 111 -6.54 -15.30 -3.88
N ASP A 112 -7.57 -16.09 -3.65
CA ASP A 112 -8.71 -16.25 -4.52
C ASP A 112 -9.91 -15.57 -3.87
N LEU A 113 -10.53 -14.63 -4.58
CA LEU A 113 -11.83 -14.05 -4.25
C LEU A 113 -12.77 -14.35 -5.40
N LEU A 114 -13.89 -14.96 -5.06
CA LEU A 114 -15.01 -15.18 -5.97
C LEU A 114 -16.17 -14.31 -5.49
N GLY A 115 -16.96 -13.81 -6.44
CA GLY A 115 -18.23 -13.17 -6.09
C GLY A 115 -19.06 -14.13 -5.25
N ASN A 116 -19.66 -13.62 -4.17
CA ASN A 116 -20.52 -14.43 -3.33
C ASN A 116 -21.78 -14.81 -4.13
N ARG A 117 -21.92 -16.10 -4.45
CA ARG A 117 -23.01 -16.65 -5.29
C ARG A 117 -24.33 -16.72 -4.54
N ASP A 118 -24.29 -16.67 -3.20
CA ASP A 118 -25.46 -16.83 -2.34
C ASP A 118 -26.17 -15.50 -2.04
N VAL A 119 -25.70 -14.40 -2.63
CA VAL A 119 -26.35 -13.09 -2.53
C VAL A 119 -27.62 -13.07 -3.37
N LYS A 120 -28.77 -13.28 -2.72
CA LYS A 120 -30.09 -13.12 -3.36
C LYS A 120 -30.36 -11.65 -3.67
N ALA A 121 -30.98 -11.39 -4.83
CA ALA A 121 -31.43 -10.05 -5.19
C ALA A 121 -32.39 -9.50 -4.11
N GLY A 122 -32.24 -8.22 -3.78
CA GLY A 122 -33.05 -7.56 -2.74
C GLY A 122 -32.61 -7.84 -1.29
N THR A 123 -31.48 -8.52 -1.07
CA THR A 123 -30.92 -8.70 0.27
C THR A 123 -30.36 -7.38 0.80
N PHE A 124 -30.64 -7.08 2.07
CA PHE A 124 -30.08 -5.93 2.79
C PHE A 124 -29.34 -6.39 4.05
N THR A 125 -28.38 -5.59 4.48
CA THR A 125 -27.69 -5.75 5.77
C THR A 125 -27.68 -4.42 6.49
N THR A 126 -27.91 -4.44 7.80
CA THR A 126 -27.85 -3.24 8.64
C THR A 126 -26.64 -3.32 9.55
N ILE A 127 -25.86 -2.23 9.60
CA ILE A 127 -24.79 -2.05 10.59
C ILE A 127 -25.22 -0.94 11.54
N VAL A 128 -25.02 -1.19 12.83
CA VAL A 128 -25.12 -0.17 13.88
C VAL A 128 -23.72 0.34 14.18
N ASP A 129 -23.51 1.65 14.04
CA ASP A 129 -22.27 2.28 14.48
C ASP A 129 -22.15 2.16 16.02
N PRO A 130 -21.08 1.54 16.55
CA PRO A 130 -20.98 1.31 17.98
C PRO A 130 -20.84 2.61 18.80
N LYS A 131 -20.31 3.68 18.20
CA LYS A 131 -20.10 4.99 18.84
C LYS A 131 -21.35 5.86 18.73
N THR A 132 -21.94 5.96 17.55
CA THR A 132 -23.07 6.88 17.30
C THR A 132 -24.43 6.23 17.48
N LYS A 133 -24.50 4.90 17.60
CA LYS A 133 -25.73 4.09 17.61
C LYS A 133 -26.61 4.27 16.37
N LYS A 134 -26.11 4.94 15.33
CA LYS A 134 -26.83 5.14 14.07
C LYS A 134 -26.82 3.86 13.26
N GLU A 135 -27.96 3.54 12.69
CA GLU A 135 -28.11 2.42 11.78
C GLU A 135 -27.84 2.86 10.34
N LYS A 136 -27.08 2.04 9.61
CA LYS A 136 -26.88 2.17 8.17
C LYS A 136 -27.32 0.89 7.50
N ARG A 137 -28.26 1.00 6.57
CA ARG A 137 -28.79 -0.12 5.79
C ARG A 137 -28.14 -0.13 4.41
N TYR A 138 -27.58 -1.28 4.03
CA TYR A 138 -26.86 -1.47 2.78
C TYR A 138 -27.52 -2.53 1.91
N LYS A 139 -27.62 -2.27 0.61
CA LYS A 139 -28.00 -3.28 -0.38
C LYS A 139 -26.83 -4.23 -0.61
N VAL A 140 -27.04 -5.53 -0.36
CA VAL A 140 -26.00 -6.55 -0.53
C VAL A 140 -25.86 -6.88 -2.01
N GLN A 141 -24.63 -6.96 -2.48
CA GLN A 141 -24.28 -7.28 -3.87
C GLN A 141 -23.13 -8.28 -3.89
N SER A 142 -23.08 -9.09 -4.95
CA SER A 142 -21.89 -9.91 -5.22
C SER A 142 -20.75 -9.00 -5.68
N ASP A 143 -19.55 -9.22 -5.14
CA ASP A 143 -18.35 -8.51 -5.57
C ASP A 143 -17.72 -9.19 -6.81
N ARG A 144 -16.83 -8.48 -7.51
CA ARG A 144 -16.13 -9.04 -8.67
C ARG A 144 -15.12 -10.10 -8.24
N PRO A 145 -14.93 -11.17 -9.03
CA PRO A 145 -13.85 -12.12 -8.78
C PRO A 145 -12.49 -11.44 -8.95
N GLU A 146 -11.55 -11.86 -8.11
CA GLU A 146 -10.19 -11.32 -8.10
C GLU A 146 -9.24 -12.42 -7.64
N ARG A 147 -8.15 -12.63 -8.39
CA ARG A 147 -7.11 -13.57 -7.98
C ARG A 147 -5.76 -12.87 -7.97
N TRP A 148 -5.04 -13.08 -6.88
CA TRP A 148 -3.65 -12.65 -6.73
C TRP A 148 -2.77 -13.85 -6.49
N ILE A 149 -1.64 -13.91 -7.19
CA ILE A 149 -0.62 -14.93 -6.99
C ILE A 149 0.73 -14.25 -6.87
N CYS A 150 1.51 -14.64 -5.87
CA CYS A 150 2.91 -14.31 -5.73
C CYS A 150 3.69 -15.61 -5.66
N ASN A 151 4.65 -15.78 -6.57
CA ASN A 151 5.47 -17.00 -6.67
C ASN A 151 6.89 -16.81 -6.12
N GLY A 152 7.15 -15.72 -5.40
CA GLY A 152 8.47 -15.30 -4.91
C GLY A 152 9.34 -14.56 -5.93
N LYS A 153 8.99 -14.59 -7.23
CA LYS A 153 9.69 -13.83 -8.28
C LYS A 153 8.87 -12.64 -8.80
N SER A 154 7.56 -12.83 -8.89
CA SER A 154 6.62 -11.85 -9.41
C SER A 154 5.30 -11.93 -8.65
N ILE A 155 4.54 -10.84 -8.69
CA ILE A 155 3.16 -10.73 -8.26
C ILE A 155 2.30 -10.65 -9.51
N TYR A 156 1.21 -11.39 -9.52
CA TYR A 156 0.26 -11.47 -10.62
C TYR A 156 -1.12 -11.12 -10.11
N GLN A 157 -1.72 -10.11 -10.72
CA GLN A 157 -3.11 -9.75 -10.51
C GLN A 157 -3.91 -10.23 -11.71
N ILE A 158 -4.80 -11.18 -11.47
CA ILE A 158 -5.57 -11.84 -12.53
C ILE A 158 -6.98 -11.24 -12.54
N ASN A 159 -7.34 -10.62 -13.66
CA ASN A 159 -8.70 -10.21 -13.95
C ASN A 159 -9.43 -11.36 -14.65
N GLU A 160 -10.27 -12.05 -13.89
CA GLU A 160 -11.01 -13.22 -14.37
C GLU A 160 -12.06 -12.89 -15.44
N THR A 161 -12.57 -11.66 -15.45
CA THR A 161 -13.58 -11.18 -16.40
C THR A 161 -12.95 -10.80 -17.74
N GLU A 162 -11.86 -10.04 -17.71
CA GLU A 162 -11.17 -9.59 -18.92
C GLU A 162 -10.16 -10.60 -19.47
N LYS A 163 -9.85 -11.66 -18.69
CA LYS A 163 -8.79 -12.62 -19.00
C LYS A 163 -7.42 -11.95 -19.21
N THR A 164 -7.12 -10.97 -18.37
CA THR A 164 -5.82 -10.28 -18.33
C THR A 164 -5.07 -10.60 -17.05
N ILE A 165 -3.73 -10.57 -17.11
CA ILE A 165 -2.85 -10.76 -15.96
C ILE A 165 -1.86 -9.60 -15.91
N ASP A 166 -2.03 -8.73 -14.92
CA ASP A 166 -1.02 -7.72 -14.63
C ASP A 166 0.13 -8.37 -13.84
N GLN A 167 1.32 -8.38 -14.44
CA GLN A 167 2.54 -8.95 -13.85
C GLN A 167 3.45 -7.86 -13.31
N PHE A 168 3.82 -7.96 -12.03
CA PHE A 168 4.78 -7.09 -11.36
C PHE A 168 5.99 -7.91 -10.91
N GLU A 169 7.16 -7.64 -11.47
CA GLU A 169 8.39 -8.31 -11.05
C GLU A 169 8.83 -7.82 -9.66
N ILE A 170 9.23 -8.76 -8.80
CA ILE A 170 9.85 -8.47 -7.52
C ILE A 170 11.35 -8.27 -7.79
N PRO A 171 11.92 -7.10 -7.43
CA PRO A 171 13.36 -6.86 -7.56
C PRO A 171 14.16 -7.94 -6.82
N PRO A 172 15.29 -8.43 -7.36
CA PRO A 172 16.08 -9.50 -6.74
C PRO A 172 16.39 -9.28 -5.25
N GLU A 173 16.66 -8.04 -4.85
CA GLU A 173 16.95 -7.62 -3.47
C GLU A 173 15.74 -7.67 -2.52
N ALA A 174 14.53 -7.77 -3.07
CA ALA A 174 13.27 -7.85 -2.33
C ALA A 174 12.70 -9.29 -2.29
N ARG A 175 13.25 -10.22 -3.07
CA ARG A 175 12.86 -11.64 -3.07
C ARG A 175 13.30 -12.31 -1.77
N GLY A 176 12.54 -13.30 -1.30
CA GLY A 176 12.80 -13.97 -0.03
C GLY A 176 12.56 -13.11 1.22
N LYS A 177 12.16 -11.85 1.07
CA LYS A 177 11.66 -11.02 2.17
C LYS A 177 10.15 -11.20 2.22
N ASN A 178 9.57 -11.20 3.43
CA ASN A 178 8.13 -11.33 3.64
C ASN A 178 7.34 -10.44 2.66
N ILE A 179 6.26 -10.97 2.09
CA ILE A 179 5.35 -10.26 1.17
C ILE A 179 4.52 -9.23 1.95
N ILE A 180 5.20 -8.24 2.52
CA ILE A 180 4.65 -7.20 3.39
C ILE A 180 3.81 -6.18 2.60
N ASN A 181 3.91 -6.17 1.27
CA ASN A 181 3.30 -5.17 0.40
C ASN A 181 2.21 -5.72 -0.53
N GLY A 182 1.70 -6.92 -0.26
CA GLY A 182 0.54 -7.49 -0.97
C GLY A 182 -0.79 -6.85 -0.55
N PRO A 183 -1.91 -7.13 -1.26
CA PRO A 183 -3.25 -6.59 -0.97
C PRO A 183 -3.74 -6.86 0.47
N LEU A 184 -3.13 -7.84 1.14
CA LEU A 184 -3.43 -8.28 2.50
C LEU A 184 -2.13 -8.32 3.31
N PRO A 185 -1.55 -7.17 3.67
CA PRO A 185 -0.23 -7.09 4.29
C PRO A 185 -0.20 -7.54 5.76
N PHE A 186 -1.31 -8.06 6.28
CA PHE A 186 -1.52 -8.29 7.72
C PHE A 186 -1.58 -9.76 8.13
N LEU A 187 -1.49 -10.72 7.22
CA LEU A 187 -1.56 -12.15 7.60
C LEU A 187 -0.27 -12.66 8.25
N PHE A 188 0.86 -12.01 8.00
CA PHE A 188 2.18 -12.44 8.45
C PHE A 188 2.78 -11.31 9.27
N GLY A 189 2.73 -11.46 10.59
CA GLY A 189 3.21 -10.48 11.56
C GLY A 189 4.53 -9.88 11.11
N MET A 190 4.54 -8.55 11.00
CA MET A 190 5.73 -7.76 10.72
C MET A 190 6.59 -7.72 12.00
N PRO A 191 7.93 -7.65 11.90
CA PRO A 191 8.75 -7.41 13.07
C PRO A 191 8.21 -6.23 13.88
N VAL A 192 8.19 -6.33 15.21
CA VAL A 192 7.58 -5.30 16.06
C VAL A 192 8.19 -3.92 15.76
N LYS A 193 9.51 -3.87 15.59
CA LYS A 193 10.23 -2.63 15.25
C LYS A 193 9.69 -2.03 13.94
N ASP A 194 9.68 -2.80 12.86
CA ASP A 194 9.22 -2.34 11.55
C ASP A 194 7.73 -1.92 11.58
N THR A 195 6.93 -2.64 12.38
CA THR A 195 5.51 -2.32 12.58
C THR A 195 5.34 -0.95 13.21
N LEU A 196 6.09 -0.67 14.28
CA LEU A 196 6.04 0.60 14.99
C LEU A 196 6.70 1.74 14.19
N ASP A 197 7.66 1.45 13.32
CA ASP A 197 8.23 2.44 12.40
C ASP A 197 7.23 2.84 11.30
N ARG A 198 6.40 1.89 10.84
CA ARG A 198 5.42 2.10 9.77
C ARG A 198 4.06 2.62 10.27
N PHE A 199 3.65 2.28 11.50
CA PHE A 199 2.33 2.59 12.05
C PHE A 199 2.38 3.26 13.42
N SER A 200 1.44 4.16 13.68
CA SER A 200 1.02 4.47 15.06
C SER A 200 -0.12 3.51 15.43
N MET A 201 -0.07 2.90 16.61
CA MET A 201 -1.00 1.81 16.96
C MET A 201 -1.56 1.94 18.38
N LYS A 202 -2.79 1.48 18.57
CA LYS A 202 -3.49 1.49 19.86
C LYS A 202 -4.17 0.14 20.11
N LEU A 203 -4.04 -0.38 21.32
CA LEU A 203 -4.86 -1.50 21.78
C LEU A 203 -6.19 -0.95 22.27
N MET A 204 -7.25 -1.21 21.53
CA MET A 204 -8.61 -0.75 21.83
C MET A 204 -9.26 -1.55 22.97
N GLY A 205 -8.75 -2.76 23.20
CA GLY A 205 -9.22 -3.63 24.26
C GLY A 205 -9.19 -5.10 23.86
N VAL A 206 -9.85 -5.89 24.70
CA VAL A 206 -10.05 -7.32 24.51
C VAL A 206 -11.55 -7.56 24.50
N ASP A 207 -12.07 -8.26 23.48
CA ASP A 207 -13.51 -8.57 23.44
C ASP A 207 -13.90 -9.73 24.38
N GLN A 208 -15.20 -10.02 24.46
CA GLN A 208 -15.73 -11.09 25.30
C GLN A 208 -15.17 -12.48 24.96
N GLY A 209 -14.77 -12.70 23.70
CA GLY A 209 -14.10 -13.93 23.26
C GLY A 209 -12.60 -13.94 23.55
N GLY A 210 -12.10 -12.88 24.19
CA GLY A 210 -10.71 -12.69 24.52
C GLY A 210 -9.84 -12.20 23.36
N ARG A 211 -10.41 -11.83 22.20
CA ARG A 211 -9.62 -11.38 21.03
C ARG A 211 -9.11 -9.96 21.23
N PHE A 212 -7.89 -9.70 20.77
CA PHE A 212 -7.28 -8.37 20.88
C PHE A 212 -7.71 -7.48 19.71
N TRP A 213 -8.18 -6.27 20.02
CA TRP A 213 -8.58 -5.29 19.02
C TRP A 213 -7.53 -4.19 18.94
N ILE A 214 -6.89 -4.06 17.79
CA ILE A 214 -5.81 -3.10 17.55
C ILE A 214 -6.25 -2.13 16.46
N GLU A 215 -6.05 -0.84 16.69
CA GLU A 215 -6.19 0.19 15.66
C GLU A 215 -4.80 0.67 15.22
N ALA A 216 -4.60 0.81 13.91
CA ALA A 216 -3.34 1.18 13.28
C ALA A 216 -3.54 2.36 12.32
N PHE A 217 -2.65 3.33 12.38
CA PHE A 217 -2.61 4.52 11.55
C PHE A 217 -1.29 4.56 10.77
N PRO A 218 -1.33 4.60 9.43
CA PRO A 218 -0.11 4.62 8.64
C PRO A 218 0.68 5.92 8.87
N LYS A 219 1.98 5.79 9.16
CA LYS A 219 2.92 6.91 9.21
C LYS A 219 3.43 7.28 7.81
N TRP A 220 3.48 6.31 6.91
CA TRP A 220 4.01 6.49 5.56
C TRP A 220 2.94 6.99 4.59
N ARG A 221 3.29 8.01 3.78
CA ARG A 221 2.37 8.64 2.83
C ARG A 221 1.77 7.67 1.82
N GLN A 222 2.52 6.65 1.41
CA GLN A 222 2.04 5.65 0.44
C GLN A 222 0.88 4.80 1.01
N ASP A 223 0.95 4.45 2.29
CA ASP A 223 -0.10 3.70 2.96
C ASP A 223 -1.29 4.62 3.29
N ALA A 224 -1.01 5.83 3.77
CA ALA A 224 -2.03 6.85 4.03
C ALA A 224 -2.82 7.27 2.78
N ALA A 225 -2.22 7.12 1.59
CA ALA A 225 -2.92 7.31 0.32
C ALA A 225 -3.90 6.18 -0.02
N SER A 226 -3.70 4.98 0.55
CA SER A 226 -4.56 3.82 0.33
C SER A 226 -5.66 3.68 1.38
N TYR A 227 -5.37 4.01 2.64
CA TYR A 227 -6.31 3.95 3.75
C TYR A 227 -5.95 4.94 4.87
N LYS A 228 -6.96 5.44 5.56
CA LYS A 228 -6.81 6.33 6.72
C LYS A 228 -6.39 5.59 7.98
N SER A 229 -6.96 4.42 8.22
CA SER A 229 -6.66 3.56 9.36
C SER A 229 -7.05 2.12 9.08
N ALA A 230 -6.51 1.22 9.90
CA ALA A 230 -6.83 -0.20 9.91
C ALA A 230 -7.23 -0.64 11.32
N GLN A 231 -8.23 -1.51 11.43
CA GLN A 231 -8.57 -2.23 12.65
C GLN A 231 -8.25 -3.71 12.44
N ILE A 232 -7.51 -4.29 13.39
CA ILE A 232 -7.01 -5.66 13.33
C ILE A 232 -7.53 -6.38 14.56
N ILE A 233 -8.19 -7.52 14.35
CA ILE A 233 -8.66 -8.39 15.43
C ILE A 233 -7.79 -9.64 15.44
N LEU A 234 -7.06 -9.86 16.53
CA LEU A 234 -6.18 -11.03 16.70
C LEU A 234 -6.81 -12.05 17.64
N SER A 235 -6.70 -13.33 17.28
CA SER A 235 -7.04 -14.45 18.17
C SER A 235 -6.14 -14.45 19.42
N ASN A 236 -6.69 -14.69 20.61
CA ASN A 236 -5.88 -14.86 21.83
C ASN A 236 -5.12 -16.19 21.92
N LYS A 237 -5.57 -17.20 21.17
CA LYS A 237 -4.94 -18.53 21.17
C LYS A 237 -3.76 -18.57 20.22
N THR A 238 -3.95 -18.08 18.99
CA THR A 238 -2.94 -18.20 17.92
C THR A 238 -2.21 -16.90 17.64
N TYR A 239 -2.74 -15.75 18.07
CA TYR A 239 -2.27 -14.41 17.71
C TYR A 239 -2.29 -14.14 16.20
N LEU A 240 -3.06 -14.91 15.43
CA LEU A 240 -3.30 -14.64 14.02
C LEU A 240 -4.52 -13.74 13.83
N PRO A 241 -4.54 -12.91 12.77
CA PRO A 241 -5.70 -12.10 12.44
C PRO A 241 -6.93 -12.97 12.16
N SER A 242 -8.02 -12.69 12.84
CA SER A 242 -9.35 -13.20 12.49
C SER A 242 -10.13 -12.22 11.61
N ALA A 243 -9.83 -10.92 11.71
CA ALA A 243 -10.40 -9.91 10.83
C ALA A 243 -9.49 -8.70 10.69
N VAL A 244 -9.54 -8.05 9.53
CA VAL A 244 -8.89 -6.77 9.26
C VAL A 244 -9.88 -5.85 8.56
N ARG A 245 -10.06 -4.66 9.07
CA ARG A 245 -10.95 -3.64 8.50
C ARG A 245 -10.14 -2.41 8.13
N LEU A 246 -10.23 -1.97 6.88
CA LEU A 246 -9.55 -0.79 6.35
C LEU A 246 -10.57 0.30 6.11
N PHE A 247 -10.29 1.50 6.58
CA PHE A 247 -11.06 2.70 6.32
C PHE A 247 -10.38 3.50 5.21
N ASP A 248 -11.09 3.81 4.15
CA ASP A 248 -10.53 4.58 3.05
C ASP A 248 -10.14 6.02 3.50
N PRO A 249 -9.30 6.73 2.74
CA PRO A 249 -8.87 8.08 3.10
C PRO A 249 -10.02 9.07 3.29
N ALA A 250 -11.10 8.93 2.50
CA ALA A 250 -12.27 9.80 2.57
C ALA A 250 -13.21 9.45 3.73
N GLY A 251 -13.09 8.26 4.33
CA GLY A 251 -13.99 7.76 5.37
C GLY A 251 -15.39 7.39 4.86
N THR A 252 -15.51 7.12 3.56
CA THR A 252 -16.76 6.78 2.86
C THR A 252 -16.86 5.32 2.46
N LYS A 253 -15.74 4.60 2.52
CA LYS A 253 -15.67 3.17 2.19
C LYS A 253 -14.92 2.43 3.28
N THR A 254 -15.42 1.25 3.59
CA THR A 254 -14.79 0.33 4.54
C THR A 254 -14.63 -1.03 3.89
N THR A 255 -13.39 -1.53 3.84
CA THR A 255 -13.10 -2.90 3.36
C THR A 255 -12.79 -3.78 4.54
N THR A 256 -13.61 -4.80 4.79
CA THR A 256 -13.41 -5.77 5.86
C THR A 256 -13.03 -7.13 5.27
N PHE A 257 -11.92 -7.68 5.73
CA PHE A 257 -11.51 -9.06 5.51
C PHE A 257 -11.75 -9.87 6.78
N ILE A 258 -12.33 -11.05 6.64
CA ILE A 258 -12.60 -11.99 7.73
C ILE A 258 -11.91 -13.31 7.37
N PHE A 259 -11.13 -13.87 8.28
CA PHE A 259 -10.38 -15.11 8.07
C PHE A 259 -10.95 -16.23 8.92
N ASN A 260 -11.23 -17.35 8.27
CA ASN A 260 -11.86 -18.52 8.86
C ASN A 260 -11.06 -19.78 8.53
N ASN A 261 -11.25 -20.82 9.34
CA ASN A 261 -10.71 -22.15 9.09
C ASN A 261 -9.19 -22.16 8.83
N ILE A 262 -8.45 -21.28 9.51
CA ILE A 262 -7.01 -21.11 9.32
C ILE A 262 -6.25 -22.35 9.79
N GLN A 263 -5.43 -22.92 8.92
CA GLN A 263 -4.53 -24.04 9.20
C GLN A 263 -3.07 -23.57 9.08
N VAL A 264 -2.32 -23.73 10.17
CA VAL A 264 -0.90 -23.37 10.26
C VAL A 264 -0.04 -24.61 10.13
N ASN A 265 0.98 -24.57 9.27
CA ASN A 265 1.98 -25.65 9.07
C ASN A 265 1.39 -27.03 8.75
N LYS A 266 0.14 -27.09 8.31
CA LYS A 266 -0.51 -28.31 7.82
C LYS A 266 -0.56 -28.29 6.29
N ALA A 267 0.60 -28.09 5.67
CA ALA A 267 0.72 -27.99 4.23
C ALA A 267 0.15 -29.24 3.55
N GLY A 268 -0.83 -29.05 2.67
CA GLY A 268 -1.28 -30.10 1.75
C GLY A 268 -2.68 -30.63 1.95
N SER A 269 -3.40 -30.32 3.04
CA SER A 269 -4.75 -30.89 3.20
C SER A 269 -5.75 -30.28 2.21
N TRP A 270 -5.77 -28.95 2.06
CA TRP A 270 -6.57 -28.31 1.02
C TRP A 270 -5.79 -28.13 -0.27
N VAL A 271 -4.49 -27.86 -0.22
CA VAL A 271 -3.68 -27.78 -1.45
C VAL A 271 -3.80 -29.09 -2.27
N LYS A 272 -3.64 -30.28 -1.68
CA LYS A 272 -3.82 -31.54 -2.44
C LYS A 272 -5.26 -31.75 -2.90
N LYS A 273 -6.25 -31.37 -2.09
CA LYS A 273 -7.67 -31.52 -2.45
C LYS A 273 -8.07 -30.63 -3.65
N PHE A 274 -7.56 -29.41 -3.73
CA PHE A 274 -7.94 -28.43 -4.75
C PHE A 274 -6.99 -28.39 -5.95
N PHE A 275 -5.70 -28.67 -5.75
CA PHE A 275 -4.68 -28.60 -6.79
C PHE A 275 -4.07 -29.95 -7.14
N GLY A 276 -4.39 -31.03 -6.41
CA GLY A 276 -3.73 -32.32 -6.60
C GLY A 276 -2.22 -32.21 -6.37
N ASN A 277 -1.44 -32.59 -7.37
CA ASN A 277 0.02 -32.42 -7.40
C ASN A 277 0.48 -31.10 -8.02
N ALA A 278 -0.45 -30.22 -8.44
CA ALA A 278 -0.10 -28.94 -9.05
C ALA A 278 0.33 -27.90 -8.00
N ASP A 279 1.27 -27.03 -8.37
CA ASP A 279 1.72 -25.92 -7.52
C ASP A 279 0.64 -24.82 -7.49
N PRO A 280 0.07 -24.48 -6.32
CA PRO A 280 -0.97 -23.45 -6.20
C PRO A 280 -0.49 -22.06 -6.59
N PHE A 281 0.83 -21.82 -6.66
CA PHE A 281 1.43 -20.54 -7.02
C PHE A 281 1.83 -20.44 -8.50
N GLN A 282 1.51 -21.46 -9.31
CA GLN A 282 1.66 -21.37 -10.76
C GLN A 282 0.48 -20.62 -11.40
N LEU A 283 0.80 -19.89 -12.47
CA LEU A 283 -0.19 -19.14 -13.23
C LEU A 283 -1.02 -20.04 -14.15
N PRO A 284 -2.28 -19.68 -14.41
CA PRO A 284 -3.03 -20.28 -15.51
C PRO A 284 -2.38 -19.86 -16.84
N GLN A 285 -1.82 -20.81 -17.60
CA GLN A 285 -1.10 -20.50 -18.85
C GLN A 285 -2.00 -20.40 -20.09
N LYS A 286 -3.23 -20.91 -20.05
CA LYS A 286 -4.13 -20.93 -21.22
C LYS A 286 -5.22 -19.87 -21.10
N GLY A 287 -5.40 -19.09 -22.17
CA GLY A 287 -6.54 -18.17 -22.32
C GLY A 287 -6.41 -16.84 -21.60
N TYR A 288 -5.21 -16.44 -21.15
CA TYR A 288 -4.95 -15.15 -20.52
C TYR A 288 -3.90 -14.34 -21.28
N THR A 289 -4.12 -13.03 -21.35
CA THR A 289 -3.13 -12.07 -21.88
C THR A 289 -2.33 -11.48 -20.74
N ILE A 290 -1.01 -11.68 -20.75
CA ILE A 290 -0.11 -11.12 -19.73
C ILE A 290 0.25 -9.68 -20.12
N ILE A 291 0.04 -8.77 -19.17
CA ILE A 291 0.40 -7.35 -19.26
C ILE A 291 1.53 -7.11 -18.26
N GLU A 292 2.76 -6.97 -18.76
CA GLU A 292 3.89 -6.65 -17.89
C GLU A 292 3.80 -5.21 -17.37
N LYS A 293 3.62 -5.08 -16.06
CA LYS A 293 3.63 -3.80 -15.35
C LYS A 293 4.99 -3.66 -14.66
N LYS A 294 5.95 -3.06 -15.37
CA LYS A 294 7.23 -2.70 -14.75
C LYS A 294 6.99 -1.63 -13.69
N PRO A 295 7.45 -1.82 -12.43
CA PRO A 295 7.36 -0.75 -11.45
C PRO A 295 8.04 0.48 -12.04
N ALA A 296 7.37 1.63 -11.99
CA ALA A 296 7.95 2.87 -12.49
C ALA A 296 9.31 3.05 -11.82
N GLN A 297 10.39 3.03 -12.61
CA GLN A 297 11.75 3.25 -12.15
C GLN A 297 11.77 4.61 -11.43
N ARG A 298 12.26 4.67 -10.18
CA ARG A 298 12.24 5.89 -9.36
C ARG A 298 13.64 6.36 -9.04
N VAL A 299 13.83 7.67 -9.04
CA VAL A 299 15.14 8.25 -8.76
C VAL A 299 15.50 8.07 -7.28
N PRO A 300 16.65 7.46 -6.93
CA PRO A 300 17.16 7.40 -5.57
C PRO A 300 17.30 8.78 -4.94
N SER A 301 17.18 8.87 -3.62
CA SER A 301 17.44 10.11 -2.88
C SER A 301 18.95 10.25 -2.63
N VAL A 302 19.60 11.25 -3.21
CA VAL A 302 21.02 11.54 -2.97
C VAL A 302 21.28 12.93 -2.39
N VAL A 303 20.21 13.61 -1.95
CA VAL A 303 20.33 14.86 -1.17
C VAL A 303 21.02 14.56 0.17
N GLY A 304 22.01 15.38 0.53
CA GLY A 304 22.86 15.22 1.71
C GLY A 304 24.15 14.46 1.45
N PHE A 305 24.33 13.86 0.27
CA PHE A 305 25.55 13.16 -0.10
C PHE A 305 26.57 14.11 -0.72
N TYR A 306 27.86 13.75 -0.58
CA TYR A 306 28.91 14.37 -1.37
C TYR A 306 28.68 14.10 -2.85
N TRP A 307 28.82 15.13 -3.69
CA TRP A 307 28.40 15.11 -5.10
C TRP A 307 28.95 13.95 -5.94
N LYS A 308 30.20 13.52 -5.71
CA LYS A 308 30.80 12.39 -6.46
C LYS A 308 30.15 11.06 -6.09
N ASP A 309 29.82 10.85 -4.82
CA ASP A 309 29.18 9.62 -4.36
C ASP A 309 27.71 9.57 -4.78
N ALA A 310 27.04 10.72 -4.73
CA ALA A 310 25.71 10.91 -5.30
C ALA A 310 25.67 10.55 -6.79
N GLY A 311 26.67 10.98 -7.56
CA GLY A 311 26.85 10.62 -8.97
C GLY A 311 26.92 9.13 -9.20
N LYS A 312 27.84 8.44 -8.51
CA LYS A 312 28.02 6.98 -8.63
C LYS A 312 26.74 6.21 -8.31
N ILE A 313 25.99 6.63 -7.29
CA ILE A 313 24.72 5.98 -6.91
C ILE A 313 23.70 6.09 -8.05
N LEU A 314 23.57 7.28 -8.65
CA LEU A 314 22.62 7.52 -9.74
C LEU A 314 23.03 6.85 -11.05
N GLU A 315 24.31 6.89 -11.41
CA GLU A 315 24.86 6.22 -12.59
C GLU A 315 24.68 4.70 -12.50
N LYS A 316 25.00 4.10 -11.34
CA LYS A 316 24.73 2.67 -11.07
C LYS A 316 23.23 2.32 -11.15
N SER A 317 22.38 3.29 -10.80
CA SER A 317 20.92 3.15 -10.92
C SER A 317 20.41 3.37 -12.34
N GLY A 318 21.30 3.66 -13.30
CA GLY A 318 21.00 3.81 -14.72
C GLY A 318 20.54 5.21 -15.12
N TYR A 319 20.93 6.25 -14.39
CA TYR A 319 20.59 7.65 -14.71
C TYR A 319 21.79 8.41 -15.26
N VAL A 320 21.51 9.41 -16.10
CA VAL A 320 22.51 10.38 -16.54
C VAL A 320 22.56 11.50 -15.51
N VAL A 321 23.73 11.80 -14.96
CA VAL A 321 23.86 12.80 -13.90
C VAL A 321 24.36 14.12 -14.48
N LYS A 322 23.65 15.22 -14.17
CA LYS A 322 24.15 16.58 -14.42
C LYS A 322 24.38 17.31 -13.11
N TYR A 323 25.47 18.07 -13.03
CA TYR A 323 25.77 18.88 -11.88
C TYR A 323 25.45 20.34 -12.16
N LYS A 324 24.76 20.98 -11.22
CA LYS A 324 24.49 22.41 -11.22
C LYS A 324 25.14 23.03 -10.00
N GLN A 325 25.93 24.08 -10.24
CA GLN A 325 26.46 24.90 -9.15
C GLN A 325 25.32 25.63 -8.47
N GLY A 326 25.21 25.45 -7.16
CA GLY A 326 24.20 26.07 -6.33
C GLY A 326 24.75 27.20 -5.47
N MET A 327 24.11 27.42 -4.34
CA MET A 327 24.49 28.47 -3.40
C MET A 327 25.82 28.13 -2.71
N LYS A 328 26.49 29.14 -2.14
CA LYS A 328 27.63 28.90 -1.24
C LYS A 328 27.15 28.21 0.02
N ALA A 329 27.94 27.27 0.53
CA ALA A 329 27.67 26.60 1.79
C ALA A 329 27.79 27.60 2.95
N GLY A 330 26.79 27.64 3.83
CA GLY A 330 26.86 28.43 5.07
C GLY A 330 27.80 27.83 6.13
N ASN A 331 28.29 26.61 5.91
CA ASN A 331 29.24 25.92 6.75
C ASN A 331 30.13 25.04 5.87
N GLU A 332 31.44 25.03 6.12
CA GLU A 332 32.42 24.26 5.34
C GLU A 332 32.08 22.76 5.24
N LYS A 333 31.42 22.18 6.25
CA LYS A 333 30.95 20.78 6.25
C LYS A 333 29.97 20.44 5.13
N PHE A 334 29.29 21.42 4.56
CA PHE A 334 28.37 21.24 3.44
C PHE A 334 29.01 21.54 2.08
N THR A 335 30.31 21.84 2.05
CA THR A 335 31.01 22.11 0.79
C THR A 335 30.91 20.89 -0.13
N TYR A 336 30.40 21.13 -1.34
CA TYR A 336 30.13 20.11 -2.34
C TYR A 336 29.12 19.01 -1.95
N VAL A 337 28.26 19.29 -0.97
CA VAL A 337 27.11 18.44 -0.65
C VAL A 337 25.94 18.78 -1.57
N VAL A 338 25.24 17.75 -2.06
CA VAL A 338 24.01 17.90 -2.84
C VAL A 338 22.90 18.37 -1.91
N TYR A 339 22.32 19.54 -2.15
CA TYR A 339 21.19 20.02 -1.36
C TYR A 339 19.87 19.98 -2.10
N ASN A 340 19.91 19.88 -3.43
CA ASN A 340 18.73 19.71 -4.25
C ASN A 340 18.98 18.72 -5.39
N GLN A 341 17.94 17.99 -5.75
CA GLN A 341 17.95 16.99 -6.81
C GLN A 341 16.66 17.15 -7.63
N THR A 342 16.80 17.18 -8.95
CA THR A 342 15.68 17.28 -9.89
C THR A 342 15.78 16.16 -10.93
N PRO A 343 14.76 15.30 -11.13
CA PRO A 343 13.50 15.22 -10.37
C PRO A 343 13.71 14.93 -8.89
N GLN A 344 12.72 15.31 -8.06
CA GLN A 344 12.77 15.10 -6.62
C GLN A 344 12.92 13.61 -6.26
N ARG A 345 13.40 13.35 -5.04
CA ARG A 345 13.56 11.98 -4.51
C ARG A 345 12.30 11.13 -4.76
N PHE A 346 12.49 9.90 -5.22
CA PHE A 346 11.44 8.93 -5.52
C PHE A 346 10.46 9.32 -6.64
N ALA A 347 10.75 10.38 -7.39
CA ALA A 347 9.99 10.70 -8.59
C ALA A 347 10.15 9.57 -9.62
N PRO A 348 9.08 9.21 -10.34
CA PRO A 348 9.16 8.25 -11.43
C PRO A 348 9.99 8.85 -12.57
N LEU A 349 11.07 8.18 -12.93
CA LEU A 349 11.95 8.54 -14.04
C LEU A 349 12.55 7.27 -14.68
N PRO A 350 12.34 7.05 -15.99
CA PRO A 350 12.95 5.94 -16.73
C PRO A 350 14.49 5.97 -16.68
N LYS A 351 15.13 4.81 -16.85
CA LYS A 351 16.60 4.72 -17.03
C LYS A 351 17.03 5.50 -18.28
N GLY A 352 18.27 6.00 -18.27
CA GLY A 352 18.85 6.83 -19.32
C GLY A 352 18.37 8.29 -19.31
N LYS A 353 17.44 8.65 -18.42
CA LYS A 353 17.02 10.04 -18.24
C LYS A 353 17.89 10.76 -17.22
N GLU A 354 17.86 12.08 -17.33
CA GLU A 354 18.73 12.97 -16.59
C GLU A 354 18.22 13.26 -15.17
N VAL A 355 19.16 13.26 -14.23
CA VAL A 355 18.97 13.75 -12.86
C VAL A 355 19.97 14.88 -12.62
N THR A 356 19.47 16.07 -12.36
CA THR A 356 20.28 17.25 -12.02
C THR A 356 20.51 17.32 -10.52
N LEU A 357 21.77 17.30 -10.10
CA LEU A 357 22.22 17.53 -8.73
C LEU A 357 22.66 18.97 -8.56
N THR A 358 22.03 19.70 -7.65
CA THR A 358 22.45 21.05 -7.27
C THR A 358 23.33 20.96 -6.02
N VAL A 359 24.55 21.47 -6.14
CA VAL A 359 25.63 21.24 -5.18
C VAL A 359 26.04 22.55 -4.52
N TYR A 360 26.29 22.55 -3.22
CA TYR A 360 26.83 23.72 -2.52
C TYR A 360 28.25 24.03 -3.00
N LEU A 361 28.52 25.31 -3.24
CA LEU A 361 29.87 25.82 -3.51
C LEU A 361 30.62 26.08 -2.19
N PRO A 362 31.96 26.09 -2.20
CA PRO A 362 32.75 26.51 -1.04
C PRO A 362 32.30 27.87 -0.50
N ALA A 363 32.37 28.05 0.82
CA ALA A 363 32.12 29.34 1.46
C ALA A 363 33.06 30.41 0.86
N ALA A 364 32.59 31.66 0.79
CA ALA A 364 33.46 32.75 0.38
C ALA A 364 34.58 32.88 1.43
N LYS A 365 35.85 32.87 1.00
CA LYS A 365 36.94 33.29 1.89
C LYS A 365 36.65 34.73 2.29
N GLU A 366 36.37 34.98 3.58
CA GLU A 366 36.32 36.35 4.08
C GLU A 366 37.67 37.01 3.75
N LYS A 367 37.63 38.09 2.98
CA LYS A 367 38.82 38.93 2.85
C LYS A 367 39.07 39.51 4.24
N PRO A 368 40.30 39.41 4.80
CA PRO A 368 40.59 40.03 6.08
C PRO A 368 40.26 41.52 5.96
N GLN A 369 39.43 42.02 6.88
CA GLN A 369 39.20 43.45 7.03
C GLN A 369 40.57 44.09 7.30
N ARG A 370 41.01 44.98 6.39
CA ARG A 370 42.14 45.85 6.65
C ARG A 370 41.71 46.78 7.79
N ASN A 371 42.36 46.64 8.95
CA ASN A 371 42.35 47.65 10.00
C ASN A 371 42.99 48.94 9.51
#